data_AF-A0A0U5FR34-F1
#
_entry.id   AF-A0A0U5FR34-F1
#
_cell.length_a   1.000
_cell.length_b   1.000
_cell.length_c   1.000
_cell.angle_alpha   90.00
_cell.angle_beta   90.00
_cell.angle_gamma   90.00
#
_symmetry.space_group_name_H-M   'P 1'
#
loop_
_entity.id
_entity.type
_entity.pdbx_description
1 polymer ?
#
loop_
_entity_poly.entity_id
_entity_poly.type
_entity_poly.pdbx_seq_one_letter_code
_entity_poly.pdbx_strand_id
1 'polypeptide(L)'
;MYGYLSSMQAIWAFPTEFPNGVTYKIGESDPSQDWNYIYWSVFSHVGNTSRNETVYSINNWTILFDLDAHQLAHGQANLKGTTATLTISFAGAKTGSRTLDWVNLPYTPKVNGDSVETWVIPWSVGTSCGICSAVSCLNFEHKFSSRRRGCV
;
A
#
# COMPACT_ATOMS: atom_id res chain seq x y z
N MET A 1 2.03 26.05 -25.95
CA MET A 1 3.03 26.17 -24.86
C MET A 1 2.64 25.14 -23.80
N TYR A 2 3.30 23.97 -23.82
CA TYR A 2 3.00 22.84 -22.93
C TYR A 2 3.50 23.19 -21.53
N GLY A 3 2.57 23.50 -20.62
CA GLY A 3 2.87 23.69 -19.20
C GLY A 3 3.33 22.36 -18.61
N TYR A 4 4.58 22.33 -18.15
CA TYR A 4 5.13 21.20 -17.41
C TYR A 4 4.29 20.97 -16.14
N LEU A 5 3.53 19.88 -16.11
CA LEU A 5 2.96 19.26 -14.90
C LEU A 5 4.07 18.65 -14.02
N SER A 6 5.24 19.28 -13.95
CA SER A 6 6.42 18.78 -13.22
C SER A 6 6.45 19.19 -11.76
N SER A 7 5.47 19.94 -11.27
CA SER A 7 5.45 20.42 -9.88
C SER A 7 4.62 19.57 -8.94
N MET A 8 3.68 18.75 -9.41
CA MET A 8 2.80 17.99 -8.49
C MET A 8 3.49 16.85 -7.74
N GLN A 9 4.66 16.39 -8.19
CA GLN A 9 5.43 15.35 -7.50
C GLN A 9 6.18 15.86 -6.26
N ALA A 10 6.23 17.18 -6.06
CA ALA A 10 7.07 17.84 -5.06
C ALA A 10 6.29 18.72 -4.06
N ILE A 11 4.99 18.91 -4.24
CA ILE A 11 4.16 19.69 -3.30
C ILE A 11 3.97 18.93 -1.99
N TRP A 12 3.94 17.59 -2.04
CA TRP A 12 3.84 16.70 -0.88
C TRP A 12 5.17 15.99 -0.72
N ALA A 13 6.00 16.46 0.21
CA ALA A 13 7.31 15.89 0.44
C ALA A 13 7.18 14.62 1.29
N PHE A 14 6.66 13.54 0.69
CA PHE A 14 6.31 12.30 1.39
C PHE A 14 7.44 11.70 2.24
N PRO A 15 8.73 11.70 1.79
CA PRO A 15 9.82 11.21 2.62
C PRO A 15 10.10 12.07 3.86
N THR A 16 9.71 13.34 3.87
CA THR A 16 9.87 14.21 5.05
C THR A 16 8.66 14.19 5.96
N GLU A 17 7.46 13.98 5.41
CA GLU A 17 6.22 13.84 6.19
C GLU A 17 6.15 12.48 6.90
N PHE A 18 6.55 11.41 6.21
CA PHE A 18 6.54 10.03 6.71
C PHE A 18 7.92 9.36 6.56
N PRO A 19 8.97 9.86 7.24
CA PRO A 19 10.35 9.39 7.06
C PRO A 19 10.55 7.93 7.45
N ASN A 20 9.69 7.40 8.33
CA ASN A 20 9.70 6.02 8.79
C ASN A 20 8.54 5.18 8.21
N GLY A 21 7.79 5.72 7.25
CA GLY A 21 6.53 5.16 6.77
C GLY A 21 5.32 5.57 7.61
N VAL A 22 4.21 4.85 7.46
CA VAL A 22 2.90 5.19 8.04
C VAL A 22 2.59 4.20 9.16
N THR A 23 2.14 4.70 10.32
CA THR A 23 1.46 3.88 11.34
C THR A 23 0.09 4.47 11.56
N TYR A 24 -0.95 3.75 11.17
CA TYR A 24 -2.33 4.22 11.20
C TYR A 24 -3.18 3.30 12.07
N LYS A 25 -3.79 3.85 13.12
CA LYS A 25 -4.69 3.09 14.00
C LYS A 25 -6.14 3.39 13.68
N ILE A 26 -6.88 2.37 13.27
CA ILE A 26 -8.31 2.46 12.97
C ILE A 26 -9.06 2.93 14.22
N GLY A 27 -9.81 4.02 14.08
CA GLY A 27 -10.58 4.61 15.17
C GLY A 27 -9.85 5.68 15.99
N GLU A 28 -8.54 5.86 15.80
CA GLU A 28 -7.73 6.85 16.53
C GLU A 28 -6.99 7.84 15.63
N SER A 29 -6.40 7.38 14.53
CA SER A 29 -5.65 8.23 13.60
C SER A 29 -6.55 9.15 12.76
N ASP A 30 -6.06 10.35 12.42
CA ASP A 30 -6.72 11.31 11.54
C ASP A 30 -6.36 11.01 10.08
N PRO A 31 -7.32 10.64 9.20
CA PRO A 31 -7.05 10.32 7.80
C PRO A 31 -6.48 11.50 7.00
N SER A 32 -6.63 12.75 7.45
CA SER A 32 -6.08 13.93 6.79
C SER A 32 -4.62 14.22 7.13
N GLN A 33 -4.11 13.67 8.25
CA GLN A 33 -2.77 13.96 8.77
C GLN A 33 -1.89 12.71 8.86
N ASP A 34 -2.47 11.57 9.24
CA ASP A 34 -1.75 10.35 9.59
C ASP A 34 -1.74 9.31 8.45
N TRP A 35 -2.30 9.66 7.29
CA TRP A 35 -2.39 8.77 6.13
C TRP A 35 -1.71 9.38 4.91
N ASN A 36 -1.03 8.54 4.15
CA ASN A 36 -0.48 8.90 2.86
C ASN A 36 -1.36 8.28 1.76
N TYR A 37 -1.63 9.03 0.69
CA TYR A 37 -2.45 8.51 -0.42
C TYR A 37 -1.65 7.67 -1.42
N ILE A 38 -0.30 7.69 -1.38
CA ILE A 38 0.57 6.84 -2.22
C ILE A 38 1.55 6.04 -1.37
N TYR A 39 1.50 4.72 -1.55
CA TYR A 39 2.51 3.79 -1.06
C TYR A 39 3.65 3.65 -2.09
N TRP A 40 4.85 4.12 -1.72
CA TRP A 40 6.04 4.07 -2.56
C TRP A 40 6.95 2.93 -2.14
N SER A 41 7.29 2.01 -3.05
CA SER A 41 8.36 1.02 -2.81
C SER A 41 9.76 1.67 -2.84
N VAL A 42 9.96 2.61 -3.76
CA VAL A 42 11.14 3.46 -3.90
C VAL A 42 10.69 4.82 -4.41
N PHE A 43 11.19 5.90 -3.81
CA PHE A 43 10.97 7.25 -4.32
C PHE A 43 12.19 7.70 -5.12
N SER A 44 12.14 7.48 -6.44
CA SER A 44 13.28 7.74 -7.33
C SER A 44 13.48 9.24 -7.60
N HIS A 45 14.75 9.67 -7.66
CA HIS A 45 15.10 11.00 -8.16
C HIS A 45 14.92 11.11 -9.70
N VAL A 46 14.94 9.99 -10.43
CA VAL A 46 14.86 9.99 -11.89
C VAL A 46 13.46 10.40 -12.33
N GLY A 47 13.37 11.55 -13.01
CA GLY A 47 12.09 12.14 -13.43
C GLY A 47 11.46 13.06 -12.39
N ASN A 48 12.11 13.28 -11.23
CA ASN A 48 11.72 14.28 -10.24
C ASN A 48 12.61 15.53 -10.41
N THR A 49 12.01 16.69 -10.63
CA THR A 49 12.75 17.95 -10.83
C THR A 49 13.17 18.63 -9.52
N SER A 50 12.60 18.20 -8.40
CA SER A 50 12.75 18.88 -7.10
C SER A 50 13.57 18.08 -6.08
N ARG A 51 13.93 16.83 -6.38
CA ARG A 51 14.74 15.97 -5.51
C ARG A 51 15.88 15.32 -6.30
N ASN A 52 17.09 15.41 -5.76
CA ASN A 52 18.33 14.89 -6.33
C ASN A 52 18.72 13.48 -5.83
N GLU A 53 18.06 12.99 -4.78
CA GLU A 53 18.37 11.71 -4.15
C GLU A 53 17.18 10.73 -4.20
N THR A 54 17.47 9.45 -4.45
CA THR A 54 16.47 8.39 -4.35
C THR A 54 16.31 8.00 -2.89
N VAL A 55 15.06 7.95 -2.40
CA VAL A 55 14.76 7.50 -1.04
C VAL A 55 14.29 6.05 -1.07
N TYR A 56 14.92 5.24 -0.24
CA TYR A 56 14.57 3.85 0.01
C TYR A 56 13.89 3.71 1.38
N SER A 57 13.23 2.57 1.62
CA SER A 57 12.70 2.18 2.94
C SER A 57 11.57 3.06 3.54
N ILE A 58 10.87 3.84 2.72
CA ILE A 58 9.65 4.59 3.12
C ILE A 58 8.37 3.74 3.05
N ASN A 59 8.50 2.47 2.71
CA ASN A 59 7.43 1.53 2.44
C ASN A 59 6.99 0.75 3.69
N ASN A 60 7.27 1.25 4.89
CA ASN A 60 6.87 0.60 6.13
C ASN A 60 5.50 1.12 6.56
N TRP A 61 4.43 0.49 6.06
CA TRP A 61 3.07 0.85 6.44
C TRP A 61 2.50 -0.19 7.41
N THR A 62 2.06 0.28 8.56
CA THR A 62 1.45 -0.54 9.61
C THR A 62 0.05 -0.04 9.87
N ILE A 63 -0.94 -0.91 9.69
CA ILE A 63 -2.33 -0.64 10.06
C ILE A 63 -2.62 -1.39 11.35
N LEU A 64 -3.04 -0.66 12.37
CA LEU A 64 -3.40 -1.18 13.69
C LEU A 64 -4.91 -1.11 13.85
N PHE A 65 -5.51 -2.16 14.40
CA PHE A 65 -6.91 -2.15 14.77
C PHE A 65 -7.12 -3.08 15.95
N ASP A 66 -7.94 -2.62 16.90
CA ASP A 66 -8.30 -3.42 18.06
C ASP A 66 -9.51 -4.29 17.73
N LEU A 67 -9.50 -5.52 18.24
CA LEU A 67 -10.65 -6.42 18.17
C LEU A 67 -11.23 -6.54 19.58
N ASP A 68 -12.52 -6.25 19.73
CA ASP A 68 -13.19 -6.43 21.01
C ASP A 68 -13.46 -7.92 21.31
N ALA A 69 -13.79 -8.22 22.57
CA ALA A 69 -14.05 -9.59 23.01
C ALA A 69 -15.21 -10.25 22.26
N HIS A 70 -16.19 -9.48 21.77
CA HIS A 70 -17.30 -9.99 20.97
C HIS A 70 -16.85 -10.28 19.53
N GLN A 71 -16.03 -9.44 18.89
CA GLN A 71 -15.44 -9.70 17.57
C GLN A 71 -14.46 -10.89 17.62
N LEU A 72 -13.72 -11.01 18.71
CA LEU A 72 -12.86 -12.15 18.98
C LEU A 72 -13.68 -13.41 19.28
N ALA A 73 -14.77 -13.33 20.06
CA ALA A 73 -15.61 -14.47 20.39
C ALA A 73 -16.51 -14.90 19.23
N HIS A 74 -17.08 -13.96 18.47
CA HIS A 74 -17.85 -14.22 17.26
C HIS A 74 -16.94 -14.70 16.15
N GLY A 75 -15.71 -14.19 16.09
CA GLY A 75 -14.61 -14.84 15.39
C GLY A 75 -14.45 -16.27 15.90
N GLN A 76 -14.01 -16.48 17.14
CA GLN A 76 -13.60 -17.77 17.73
C GLN A 76 -14.68 -18.86 17.69
N ALA A 77 -15.93 -18.52 17.98
CA ALA A 77 -17.10 -19.40 17.92
C ALA A 77 -17.42 -19.81 16.48
N ASN A 78 -17.14 -18.95 15.50
CA ASN A 78 -17.19 -19.29 14.08
C ASN A 78 -15.82 -19.82 13.54
N LEU A 79 -14.70 -19.65 14.25
CA LEU A 79 -13.30 -19.96 13.84
C LEU A 79 -12.86 -21.39 14.16
N LYS A 80 -13.74 -22.28 14.64
CA LYS A 80 -13.56 -23.72 14.33
C LYS A 80 -13.78 -23.91 12.83
N GLY A 81 -12.76 -23.58 12.02
CA GLY A 81 -12.76 -23.77 10.58
C GLY A 81 -13.06 -22.54 9.71
N THR A 82 -13.34 -21.34 10.25
CA THR A 82 -13.46 -20.14 9.38
C THR A 82 -12.12 -19.53 9.02
N THR A 83 -12.05 -19.08 7.77
CA THR A 83 -10.93 -18.41 7.14
C THR A 83 -11.10 -16.91 7.35
N ALA A 84 -10.10 -16.25 7.95
CA ALA A 84 -10.09 -14.78 8.01
C ALA A 84 -9.73 -14.24 6.63
N THR A 85 -10.42 -13.19 6.20
CA THR A 85 -10.20 -12.55 4.91
C THR A 85 -9.65 -11.14 5.12
N LEU A 86 -8.54 -10.83 4.47
CA LEU A 86 -8.04 -9.48 4.30
C LEU A 86 -8.24 -9.10 2.83
N THR A 87 -9.03 -8.08 2.54
CA THR A 87 -9.16 -7.55 1.17
C THR A 87 -8.39 -6.25 1.10
N ILE A 88 -7.51 -6.13 0.11
CA ILE A 88 -6.78 -4.88 -0.17
C ILE A 88 -7.22 -4.42 -1.56
N SER A 89 -7.65 -3.16 -1.62
CA SER A 89 -8.10 -2.51 -2.84
C SER A 89 -7.15 -1.35 -3.16
N PHE A 90 -6.69 -1.29 -4.41
CA PHE A 90 -5.88 -0.19 -4.91
C PHE A 90 -6.69 0.64 -5.88
N ALA A 91 -6.55 1.96 -5.78
CA ALA A 91 -7.11 2.94 -6.72
C ALA A 91 -6.24 3.12 -8.00
N GLY A 92 -5.09 2.46 -8.02
CA GLY A 92 -4.14 2.40 -9.10
C GLY A 92 -2.81 1.83 -8.58
N ALA A 93 -2.00 1.25 -9.47
CA ALA A 93 -0.63 0.88 -9.17
C ALA A 93 0.28 1.32 -10.29
N LYS A 94 1.48 1.78 -9.93
CA LYS A 94 2.55 2.01 -10.89
C LYS A 94 3.54 0.85 -10.76
N THR A 95 3.57 -0.02 -11.77
CA THR A 95 4.53 -1.13 -11.80
C THR A 95 5.89 -0.69 -12.37
N GLY A 96 6.93 -1.47 -12.09
CA GLY A 96 8.31 -1.12 -12.39
C GLY A 96 8.72 -1.36 -13.85
N SER A 97 9.19 -0.30 -14.48
CA SER A 97 10.26 -0.27 -15.51
C SER A 97 10.05 -0.90 -16.90
N ARG A 98 10.75 -0.25 -17.84
CA ARG A 98 10.80 -0.38 -19.30
C ARG A 98 11.47 -1.68 -19.80
N THR A 99 11.52 -2.72 -18.99
CA THR A 99 12.22 -3.99 -19.26
C THR A 99 11.31 -5.16 -18.93
N LEU A 100 11.20 -6.15 -19.83
CA LEU A 100 10.27 -7.28 -19.75
C LEU A 100 10.34 -8.07 -18.43
N ASP A 101 11.53 -8.13 -17.80
CA ASP A 101 11.77 -8.96 -16.62
C ASP A 101 11.18 -8.39 -15.31
N TRP A 102 10.79 -7.11 -15.27
CA TRP A 102 10.36 -6.42 -14.04
C TRP A 102 9.00 -5.74 -14.14
N VAL A 103 8.24 -6.03 -15.20
CA VAL A 103 6.99 -5.32 -15.52
C VAL A 103 5.88 -5.51 -14.47
N ASN A 104 5.90 -6.62 -13.73
CA ASN A 104 4.90 -6.94 -12.71
C ASN A 104 5.40 -6.56 -11.30
N LEU A 105 4.48 -6.12 -10.43
CA LEU A 105 4.80 -5.72 -9.06
C LEU A 105 4.34 -6.81 -8.07
N PRO A 106 5.25 -7.52 -7.39
CA PRO A 106 4.87 -8.40 -6.29
C PRO A 106 4.49 -7.58 -5.05
N TYR A 107 3.35 -7.90 -4.46
CA TYR A 107 2.84 -7.28 -3.25
C TYR A 107 2.54 -8.36 -2.19
N THR A 108 3.24 -8.32 -1.07
CA THR A 108 3.13 -9.32 0.00
C THR A 108 2.81 -8.62 1.32
N PRO A 109 1.54 -8.58 1.75
CA PRO A 109 1.19 -8.06 3.05
C PRO A 109 1.67 -9.00 4.17
N LYS A 110 1.84 -8.44 5.37
CA LYS A 110 2.09 -9.19 6.59
C LYS A 110 0.96 -8.95 7.58
N VAL A 111 0.47 -10.01 8.20
CA VAL A 111 -0.55 -9.95 9.26
C VAL A 111 0.09 -10.52 10.52
N ASN A 112 0.20 -9.69 11.57
CA ASN A 112 0.85 -10.06 12.83
C ASN A 112 2.29 -10.62 12.66
N GLY A 113 3.04 -10.10 11.69
CA GLY A 113 4.40 -10.53 11.38
C GLY A 113 4.50 -11.67 10.36
N ASP A 114 3.43 -12.42 10.14
CA ASP A 114 3.39 -13.52 9.17
C ASP A 114 3.05 -12.99 7.77
N SER A 115 3.91 -13.32 6.79
CA SER A 115 3.59 -13.07 5.39
C SER A 115 2.39 -13.92 4.96
N VAL A 116 1.42 -13.28 4.31
CA VAL A 116 0.37 -14.00 3.58
C VAL A 116 0.84 -14.30 2.14
N GLU A 117 -0.07 -14.77 1.29
CA GLU A 117 0.26 -14.98 -0.12
C GLU A 117 0.74 -13.69 -0.81
N THR A 118 1.61 -13.84 -1.82
CA THR A 118 2.06 -12.74 -2.66
C THR A 118 1.07 -12.53 -3.80
N TRP A 119 0.53 -11.32 -3.89
CA TRP A 119 -0.26 -10.88 -5.03
C TRP A 119 0.65 -10.25 -6.08
N VAL A 120 0.69 -10.83 -7.29
CA VAL A 120 1.43 -10.26 -8.42
C VAL A 120 0.51 -9.32 -9.19
N ILE A 121 0.76 -8.02 -9.07
CA ILE A 121 0.03 -6.98 -9.81
C ILE A 121 0.61 -6.92 -11.23
N PRO A 122 -0.19 -7.25 -12.26
CA PRO A 122 0.33 -7.32 -13.61
C PRO A 122 0.59 -5.92 -14.18
N TRP A 123 1.54 -5.82 -15.10
CA TRP A 123 1.87 -4.57 -15.79
C TRP A 123 0.69 -3.97 -16.56
N SER A 124 -0.24 -4.82 -17.02
CA SER A 124 -1.41 -4.42 -17.80
C SER A 124 -2.42 -3.60 -17.01
N VAL A 125 -2.37 -3.66 -15.66
CA VAL A 125 -3.19 -2.79 -14.78
C VAL A 125 -2.38 -1.60 -14.24
N GLY A 126 -1.15 -1.43 -14.71
CA GLY A 126 -0.25 -0.33 -14.35
C GLY A 126 -0.73 1.02 -14.89
N THR A 127 -0.78 2.04 -14.03
CA THR A 127 -1.21 3.41 -14.34
C THR A 127 -0.31 4.44 -13.66
N SER A 128 -0.46 5.73 -14.02
CA SER A 128 0.33 6.84 -13.48
C SER A 128 -0.51 7.91 -12.75
N CYS A 129 -1.75 7.58 -12.31
CA CYS A 129 -2.67 8.54 -11.67
C CYS A 129 -2.03 9.37 -10.58
N GLY A 130 -1.41 8.67 -9.61
CA GLY A 130 -0.93 9.28 -8.38
C GLY A 130 0.16 10.32 -8.62
N ILE A 131 0.85 10.23 -9.75
CA ILE A 131 1.90 11.18 -10.17
C ILE A 131 1.43 12.19 -11.24
N CYS A 132 0.29 11.95 -11.89
CA CYS A 132 -0.21 12.71 -13.03
C CYS A 132 -1.53 13.46 -12.73
N SER A 133 -1.87 13.69 -11.46
CA SER A 133 -3.02 14.49 -10.99
C SER A 133 -4.36 13.76 -10.82
N ALA A 134 -4.38 12.43 -10.71
CA ALA A 134 -5.60 11.68 -10.40
C ALA A 134 -5.41 10.78 -9.18
N VAL A 135 -6.40 10.78 -8.27
CA VAL A 135 -6.38 9.93 -7.06
C VAL A 135 -6.68 8.47 -7.40
N SER A 136 -7.44 8.22 -8.46
CA SER A 136 -7.82 6.88 -8.95
C SER A 136 -7.85 6.84 -10.47
N CYS A 137 -7.44 5.73 -11.08
CA CYS A 137 -7.66 5.45 -12.51
C CYS A 137 -8.23 4.06 -12.76
N LEU A 138 -7.90 3.11 -11.90
CA LEU A 138 -8.32 1.73 -12.02
C LEU A 138 -8.40 1.15 -10.62
N ASN A 139 -9.62 0.80 -10.22
CA ASN A 139 -9.85 0.16 -8.94
C ASN A 139 -9.78 -1.35 -9.14
N PHE A 140 -8.95 -2.01 -8.34
CA PHE A 140 -8.82 -3.46 -8.37
C PHE A 140 -8.42 -3.96 -7.00
N GLU A 141 -8.88 -5.16 -6.67
CA GLU A 141 -8.76 -5.71 -5.32
C GLU A 141 -8.24 -7.13 -5.33
N HIS A 142 -7.60 -7.50 -4.23
CA HIS A 142 -7.18 -8.87 -3.98
C HIS A 142 -7.63 -9.30 -2.60
N LYS A 143 -8.22 -10.50 -2.56
CA LYS A 143 -8.75 -11.12 -1.35
C LYS A 143 -7.74 -12.14 -0.81
N PHE A 144 -7.00 -11.77 0.21
CA PHE A 144 -6.10 -12.65 0.93
C PHE A 144 -6.89 -13.51 1.93
N SER A 145 -6.71 -14.82 1.83
CA SER A 145 -7.35 -15.78 2.74
C SER A 145 -6.32 -16.35 3.71
N SER A 146 -6.51 -16.13 5.01
CA SER A 146 -5.67 -16.71 6.06
C SER A 146 -6.46 -17.78 6.82
N ARG A 147 -5.96 -19.02 6.78
CA ARG A 147 -6.39 -20.07 7.71
C ARG A 147 -5.43 -20.05 8.90
N ARG A 148 -5.98 -20.07 10.12
CA ARG A 148 -5.17 -20.36 11.32
C ARG A 148 -4.44 -21.69 11.09
N ARG A 149 -3.13 -21.64 10.86
CA ARG A 149 -2.25 -22.73 11.27
C ARG A 149 -2.23 -22.64 12.79
N GLY A 150 -2.69 -23.70 13.46
CA GLY A 150 -2.98 -23.68 14.89
C GLY A 150 -1.85 -23.02 15.68
N CYS A 151 -2.22 -22.15 16.62
CA CYS A 151 -1.31 -21.77 17.69
C CYS A 151 -0.86 -23.07 18.37
N VAL A 152 0.46 -23.31 18.40
CA VAL A 152 1.09 -24.30 19.27
C VAL A 152 1.22 -23.67 20.66
#